data_AF-A0AAU7Q8D8-F1
#
_entry.id   AF-A0AAU7Q8D8-F1
#
_cell.length_a   1.000
_cell.length_b   1.000
_cell.length_c   1.000
_cell.angle_alpha   90.00
_cell.angle_beta   90.00
_cell.angle_gamma   90.00
#
_symmetry.space_group_name_H-M   'P 1'
#
loop_
_entity.id
_entity.type
_entity.pdbx_description
1 polymer ?
#
loop_
_entity_poly.entity_id
_entity_poly.type
_entity_poly.pdbx_seq_one_letter_code
_entity_poly.pdbx_strand_id
1 'polypeptide(L)'
;MTNITQQGIEDALERAESAKFLSDEFIDVAGPLNNAARTRLEDERGIDIDSKRWVSLDDIPLGEEVLRVEENQENLDAAISTLEQLADGKIPTDKIAAAFEDAIQDLETAEGTLEDVGAKDVIKAANAPDEDNDFYGEDEEEEEDDDEK
;
A
#
# COMPACT_ATOMS: atom_id res chain seq x y z
N MET A 1 25.65 -6.79 -20.43
CA MET A 1 25.89 -7.19 -19.04
C MET A 1 26.26 -5.94 -18.29
N THR A 2 25.34 -5.45 -17.46
CA THR A 2 25.60 -4.35 -16.52
C THR A 2 26.64 -4.85 -15.53
N ASN A 3 27.75 -4.12 -15.35
CA ASN A 3 28.68 -4.45 -14.28
C ASN A 3 27.99 -4.12 -12.96
N ILE A 4 27.58 -5.14 -12.22
CA ILE A 4 27.01 -4.98 -10.88
C ILE A 4 28.15 -4.58 -9.96
N THR A 5 28.05 -3.39 -9.39
CA THR A 5 29.01 -2.85 -8.44
C THR A 5 28.46 -2.99 -7.03
N GLN A 6 29.34 -2.98 -6.03
CA GLN A 6 28.91 -2.96 -4.63
C GLN A 6 28.03 -1.75 -4.33
N GLN A 7 28.37 -0.57 -4.87
CA GLN A 7 27.52 0.62 -4.79
C GLN A 7 26.12 0.37 -5.39
N GLY A 8 26.03 -0.31 -6.54
CA GLY A 8 24.73 -0.60 -7.15
C GLY A 8 23.86 -1.56 -6.32
N ILE A 9 24.47 -2.44 -5.52
CA ILE A 9 23.75 -3.30 -4.57
C ILE A 9 23.29 -2.46 -3.37
N GLU A 10 24.15 -1.59 -2.84
CA GLU A 10 23.81 -0.70 -1.72
C GLU A 10 22.67 0.27 -2.09
N ASP A 11 22.74 0.89 -3.28
CA ASP A 11 21.68 1.78 -3.79
C ASP A 11 20.34 1.05 -3.97
N ALA A 12 20.39 -0.20 -4.46
CA ALA A 12 19.20 -1.03 -4.62
C ALA A 12 18.59 -1.44 -3.27
N LEU A 13 19.44 -1.73 -2.27
CA LEU A 13 19.01 -2.06 -0.92
C LEU A 13 18.32 -0.88 -0.24
N GLU A 14 18.90 0.33 -0.30
CA GLU A 14 18.29 1.55 0.23
C GLU A 14 16.92 1.82 -0.41
N ARG A 15 16.82 1.60 -1.72
CA ARG A 15 15.56 1.73 -2.47
C ARG A 15 14.53 0.68 -2.00
N ALA A 16 14.94 -0.57 -1.78
CA ALA A 16 14.06 -1.62 -1.30
C ALA A 16 13.55 -1.37 0.13
N GLU A 17 14.43 -0.94 1.04
CA GLU A 17 14.06 -0.55 2.40
C GLU A 17 13.09 0.65 2.39
N SER A 18 13.32 1.62 1.51
CA SER A 18 12.43 2.77 1.33
C SER A 18 11.04 2.35 0.82
N ALA A 19 10.99 1.43 -0.15
CA ALA A 19 9.73 0.88 -0.66
C ALA A 19 8.97 0.08 0.41
N LYS A 20 9.69 -0.70 1.23
CA LYS A 20 9.11 -1.41 2.38
C LYS A 20 8.51 -0.45 3.39
N PHE A 21 9.25 0.57 3.80
CA PHE A 21 8.76 1.59 4.72
C PHE A 21 7.47 2.25 4.21
N LEU A 22 7.47 2.66 2.94
CA LEU A 22 6.30 3.28 2.32
C LEU A 22 5.09 2.33 2.25
N SER A 23 5.34 1.05 1.97
CA SER A 23 4.31 0.02 1.90
C SER A 23 3.68 -0.24 3.27
N ASP A 24 4.49 -0.32 4.32
CA ASP A 24 4.03 -0.51 5.69
C ASP A 24 3.21 0.70 6.16
N GLU A 25 3.70 1.91 5.90
CA GLU A 25 3.00 3.16 6.25
C GLU A 25 1.65 3.28 5.52
N PHE A 26 1.60 2.87 4.25
CA PHE A 26 0.35 2.85 3.49
C PHE A 26 -0.68 1.90 4.12
N ILE A 27 -0.28 0.68 4.45
CA ILE A 27 -1.17 -0.32 5.08
C ILE A 27 -1.65 0.18 6.45
N ASP A 28 -0.77 0.76 7.25
CA ASP A 28 -1.09 1.29 8.58
C ASP A 28 -2.09 2.47 8.52
N VAL A 29 -2.09 3.25 7.43
CA VAL A 29 -3.04 4.34 7.21
C VAL A 29 -4.35 3.82 6.59
N ALA A 30 -4.27 3.05 5.51
CA ALA A 30 -5.43 2.63 4.73
C ALA A 30 -6.22 1.49 5.40
N GLY A 31 -5.54 0.59 6.12
CA GLY A 31 -6.17 -0.55 6.81
C GLY A 31 -7.24 -0.13 7.84
N PRO A 32 -6.95 0.80 8.76
CA PRO A 32 -7.95 1.33 9.69
C PRO A 32 -9.12 2.02 8.99
N LEU A 33 -8.86 2.81 7.94
CA LEU A 33 -9.91 3.47 7.14
C LEU A 33 -10.85 2.44 6.50
N ASN A 34 -10.27 1.40 5.90
CA ASN A 34 -11.02 0.29 5.30
C ASN A 34 -11.86 -0.46 6.34
N ASN A 35 -11.30 -0.74 7.52
CA ASN A 35 -12.03 -1.39 8.61
C ASN A 35 -13.19 -0.54 9.14
N ALA A 36 -13.00 0.77 9.27
CA ALA A 36 -14.05 1.71 9.67
C ALA A 36 -15.18 1.77 8.63
N ALA A 37 -14.84 1.90 7.34
CA ALA A 37 -15.79 1.89 6.24
C ALA A 37 -16.58 0.58 6.19
N ARG A 38 -15.90 -0.58 6.33
CA ARG A 38 -16.54 -1.88 6.40
C ARG A 38 -17.55 -1.96 7.54
N THR A 39 -17.17 -1.54 8.75
CA THR A 39 -18.05 -1.59 9.93
C THR A 39 -19.30 -0.74 9.71
N ARG A 40 -19.14 0.48 9.17
CA ARG A 40 -20.25 1.36 8.82
C ARG A 40 -21.20 0.72 7.81
N LEU A 41 -20.66 0.11 6.75
CA LEU A 41 -21.46 -0.57 5.73
C LEU A 41 -22.17 -1.83 6.25
N GLU A 42 -21.54 -2.57 7.16
CA GLU A 42 -22.15 -3.71 7.84
C GLU A 42 -23.36 -3.26 8.66
N ASP A 43 -23.22 -2.19 9.44
CA ASP A 43 -24.30 -1.60 10.23
C ASP A 43 -25.44 -1.08 9.34
N GLU A 44 -25.12 -0.30 8.30
CA GLU A 44 -26.11 0.26 7.36
C GLU A 44 -26.90 -0.82 6.61
N ARG A 45 -26.24 -1.94 6.28
CA ARG A 45 -26.86 -3.06 5.55
C ARG A 45 -27.47 -4.11 6.50
N GLY A 46 -27.39 -3.91 7.81
CA GLY A 46 -27.86 -4.86 8.83
C GLY A 46 -27.18 -6.22 8.73
N ILE A 47 -25.91 -6.24 8.36
CA ILE A 47 -25.08 -7.44 8.29
C ILE A 47 -24.50 -7.67 9.69
N ASP A 48 -25.03 -8.68 10.38
CA ASP A 48 -24.47 -9.13 11.65
C ASP A 48 -23.10 -9.79 11.43
N ILE A 49 -22.21 -9.73 12.41
CA ILE A 49 -20.86 -10.35 12.40
C ILE A 49 -20.95 -11.87 12.16
N ASP A 50 -22.05 -12.51 12.57
CA ASP A 50 -22.31 -13.94 12.38
C ASP A 50 -23.00 -14.26 11.02
N SER A 51 -23.21 -13.25 10.17
CA SER A 51 -23.86 -13.39 8.87
C SER A 51 -22.91 -13.96 7.80
N LYS A 52 -23.47 -14.70 6.84
CA LYS A 52 -22.75 -15.13 5.63
C LYS A 52 -22.67 -14.02 4.56
N ARG A 53 -23.27 -12.86 4.83
CA ARG A 53 -23.16 -11.67 3.96
C ARG A 53 -21.88 -10.94 4.33
N TRP A 54 -21.19 -10.45 3.31
CA TRP A 54 -19.90 -9.78 3.43
C TRP A 54 -19.94 -8.50 2.60
N VAL A 55 -19.22 -7.48 3.05
CA VAL A 55 -19.02 -6.23 2.30
C VAL A 55 -17.97 -6.51 1.22
N SER A 56 -18.25 -6.13 -0.03
CA SER A 56 -17.26 -6.28 -1.11
C SER A 56 -16.09 -5.34 -0.88
N LEU A 57 -14.91 -5.71 -1.36
CA LEU A 57 -13.77 -4.78 -1.37
C LEU A 57 -14.02 -3.59 -2.28
N ASP A 58 -14.82 -3.75 -3.35
CA ASP A 58 -15.27 -2.65 -4.21
C ASP A 58 -16.11 -1.60 -3.46
N ASP A 59 -16.77 -2.00 -2.37
CA ASP A 59 -17.56 -1.09 -1.54
C ASP A 59 -16.65 -0.34 -0.53
N ILE A 60 -15.38 -0.74 -0.39
CA ILE A 60 -14.42 -0.22 0.58
C ILE A 60 -13.40 0.68 -0.16
N PRO A 61 -13.20 1.94 0.26
CA PRO A 61 -12.47 2.94 -0.53
C PRO A 61 -11.07 2.54 -1.02
N LEU A 62 -10.29 1.82 -0.22
CA LEU A 62 -8.95 1.33 -0.58
C LEU A 62 -8.85 -0.20 -0.42
N GLY A 63 -9.97 -0.90 -0.58
CA GLY A 63 -10.10 -2.31 -0.25
C GLY A 63 -9.18 -3.21 -1.09
N GLU A 64 -9.19 -3.02 -2.41
CA GLU A 64 -8.34 -3.79 -3.33
C GLU A 64 -6.89 -3.33 -3.27
N GLU A 65 -6.67 -2.03 -3.09
CA GLU A 65 -5.36 -1.40 -3.03
C GLU A 65 -4.53 -1.91 -1.85
N VAL A 66 -5.13 -1.98 -0.66
CA VAL A 66 -4.45 -2.54 0.53
C VAL A 66 -4.06 -3.98 0.31
N LEU A 67 -4.94 -4.81 -0.26
CA LEU A 67 -4.59 -6.21 -0.55
C LEU A 67 -3.45 -6.33 -1.56
N ARG A 68 -3.46 -5.54 -2.64
CA ARG A 68 -2.39 -5.56 -3.63
C ARG A 68 -1.04 -5.16 -3.04
N VAL A 69 -1.04 -4.22 -2.10
CA VAL A 69 0.18 -3.82 -1.38
C VAL A 69 0.63 -4.91 -0.42
N GLU A 70 -0.29 -5.52 0.34
CA GLU A 70 -0.02 -6.67 1.22
C GLU A 70 0.54 -7.87 0.45
N GLU A 71 0.01 -8.19 -0.73
CA GLU A 71 0.49 -9.29 -1.58
C GLU A 71 1.93 -9.06 -2.08
N ASN A 72 2.36 -7.80 -2.23
CA ASN A 72 3.71 -7.47 -2.65
C ASN A 72 4.72 -7.37 -1.50
N GLN A 73 4.27 -7.45 -0.24
CA GLN A 73 5.16 -7.43 0.92
C GLN A 73 6.14 -8.61 0.91
N GLU A 74 5.68 -9.79 0.51
CA GLU A 74 6.54 -10.98 0.38
C GLU A 74 7.64 -10.77 -0.67
N ASN A 75 7.32 -10.09 -1.78
CA ASN A 75 8.28 -9.76 -2.84
C ASN A 75 9.32 -8.74 -2.34
N LEU A 76 8.90 -7.72 -1.59
CA LEU A 76 9.81 -6.75 -0.97
C LEU A 76 10.77 -7.42 0.03
N ASP A 77 10.25 -8.29 0.90
CA ASP A 77 11.07 -9.01 1.87
C ASP A 77 12.08 -9.94 1.19
N ALA A 78 11.67 -10.61 0.11
CA ALA A 78 12.54 -11.45 -0.70
C ALA A 78 13.64 -10.64 -1.41
N ALA A 79 13.28 -9.49 -1.98
CA ALA A 79 14.21 -8.58 -2.65
C ALA A 79 15.26 -8.04 -1.67
N ILE A 80 14.83 -7.53 -0.50
CA ILE A 80 15.72 -7.04 0.57
C ILE A 80 16.68 -8.15 1.00
N SER A 81 16.15 -9.33 1.34
CA SER A 81 16.99 -10.45 1.78
C SER A 81 18.02 -10.88 0.73
N THR A 82 17.65 -10.84 -0.55
CA THR A 82 18.56 -11.17 -1.65
C THR A 82 19.64 -10.12 -1.81
N LEU A 83 19.30 -8.83 -1.72
CA LEU A 83 20.24 -7.72 -1.80
C LEU A 83 21.21 -7.69 -0.61
N GLU A 84 20.74 -7.99 0.61
CA GLU A 84 21.60 -8.18 1.79
C GLU A 84 22.61 -9.32 1.58
N GLN A 85 22.16 -10.46 1.05
CA GLN A 85 23.04 -11.59 0.77
C GLN A 85 24.08 -11.27 -0.31
N LEU A 86 23.72 -10.44 -1.29
CA LEU A 86 24.65 -9.93 -2.31
C LEU A 86 25.68 -8.98 -1.70
N ALA A 87 25.24 -8.04 -0.85
CA ALA A 87 26.10 -7.09 -0.16
C ALA A 87 27.12 -7.80 0.77
N ASP A 88 26.67 -8.85 1.47
CA ASP A 88 27.50 -9.68 2.33
C ASP A 88 28.44 -10.64 1.57
N GLY A 89 28.33 -10.71 0.24
CA GLY A 89 29.10 -11.64 -0.58
C GLY A 89 28.76 -13.12 -0.32
N LYS A 90 27.55 -13.41 0.17
CA LYS A 90 27.07 -14.78 0.46
C LYS A 90 26.62 -15.52 -0.79
N ILE A 91 26.33 -14.80 -1.88
CA ILE A 91 25.92 -15.38 -3.16
C ILE A 91 27.14 -15.74 -4.02
N PRO A 92 27.20 -16.96 -4.62
CA PRO A 92 28.25 -17.35 -5.55
C PRO A 92 28.40 -16.37 -6.72
N THR A 93 29.64 -16.09 -7.13
CA THR A 93 29.94 -15.08 -8.16
C THR A 93 29.24 -15.34 -9.50
N ASP A 94 29.04 -16.60 -9.87
CA ASP A 94 28.31 -17.03 -11.07
C ASP A 94 26.80 -16.78 -11.01
N LYS A 95 26.25 -16.52 -9.82
CA LYS A 95 24.83 -16.26 -9.57
C LYS A 95 24.51 -14.81 -9.22
N ILE A 96 25.51 -13.97 -8.99
CA ILE A 96 25.32 -12.55 -8.62
C ILE A 96 24.42 -11.84 -9.63
N ALA A 97 24.64 -12.05 -10.93
CA ALA A 97 23.88 -11.37 -11.96
C ALA A 97 22.39 -11.73 -11.94
N ALA A 98 22.07 -13.02 -11.84
CA ALA A 98 20.69 -13.49 -11.79
C ALA A 98 20.00 -13.05 -10.50
N ALA A 99 20.65 -13.24 -9.35
CA ALA A 99 20.07 -12.86 -8.06
C ALA A 99 19.81 -11.35 -7.95
N PHE A 100 20.70 -10.52 -8.51
CA PHE A 100 20.50 -9.08 -8.55
C PHE A 100 19.35 -8.70 -9.49
N GLU A 101 19.26 -9.31 -10.67
CA GLU A 101 18.17 -9.06 -11.62
C GLU A 101 16.81 -9.47 -11.06
N ASP A 102 16.71 -10.64 -10.43
CA ASP A 102 15.49 -11.12 -9.76
C ASP A 102 15.05 -10.13 -8.66
N ALA A 103 15.97 -9.70 -7.78
CA ALA A 103 15.65 -8.77 -6.71
C ALA A 103 15.21 -7.39 -7.22
N ILE A 104 15.79 -6.91 -8.33
CA ILE A 104 15.38 -5.64 -8.95
C ILE A 104 13.99 -5.77 -9.57
N GLN A 105 13.66 -6.90 -10.20
CA GLN A 105 12.34 -7.12 -10.79
C GLN A 105 11.25 -7.18 -9.72
N ASP A 106 11.50 -7.85 -8.61
CA ASP A 106 10.59 -7.90 -7.46
C ASP A 106 10.37 -6.50 -6.87
N LEU A 107 11.46 -5.73 -6.71
CA LEU A 107 11.41 -4.35 -6.26
C LEU A 107 10.61 -3.44 -7.21
N GLU A 108 10.86 -3.52 -8.52
CA GLU A 108 10.14 -2.73 -9.53
C GLU A 108 8.64 -3.05 -9.54
N THR A 109 8.27 -4.32 -9.32
CA THR A 109 6.87 -4.74 -9.23
C THR A 109 6.18 -4.14 -8.01
N ALA A 110 6.85 -4.16 -6.85
CA ALA A 110 6.32 -3.59 -5.62
C ALA A 110 6.21 -2.06 -5.72
N GLU A 111 7.23 -1.38 -6.22
CA GLU A 111 7.22 0.08 -6.43
C GLU A 111 6.13 0.50 -7.43
N GLY A 112 5.97 -0.24 -8.52
CA GLY A 112 4.91 0.01 -9.49
C GLY A 112 3.52 -0.14 -8.86
N THR A 113 3.36 -1.08 -7.92
CA THR A 113 2.10 -1.20 -7.16
C THR A 113 1.89 -0.01 -6.22
N LEU A 114 2.92 0.44 -5.50
CA LEU A 114 2.84 1.60 -4.62
C LEU A 114 2.54 2.90 -5.38
N GLU A 115 3.06 3.05 -6.59
CA GLU A 115 2.75 4.17 -7.49
C GLU A 115 1.30 4.08 -7.98
N ASP A 116 0.86 2.91 -8.44
CA ASP A 116 -0.49 2.69 -8.97
C ASP A 116 -1.58 2.96 -7.94
N VAL A 117 -1.38 2.55 -6.68
CA VAL A 117 -2.32 2.83 -5.58
C VAL A 117 -2.20 4.24 -5.01
N GLY A 118 -1.28 5.06 -5.54
CA GLY A 118 -1.06 6.43 -5.06
C GLY A 118 -0.62 6.49 -3.59
N ALA A 119 0.17 5.52 -3.12
CA ALA A 119 0.45 5.33 -1.69
C ALA A 119 0.95 6.60 -0.99
N LYS A 120 1.85 7.36 -1.64
CA LYS A 120 2.39 8.63 -1.12
C LYS A 120 1.33 9.70 -0.93
N ASP A 121 0.35 9.77 -1.83
CA ASP A 121 -0.70 10.78 -1.77
C ASP A 121 -1.73 10.42 -0.71
N VAL A 122 -2.06 9.13 -0.56
CA VAL A 122 -2.93 8.63 0.52
C VAL A 122 -2.32 8.91 1.89
N ILE A 123 -1.03 8.56 2.08
CA ILE A 123 -0.31 8.83 3.34
C ILE A 123 -0.26 10.33 3.64
N LYS A 124 -0.01 11.17 2.63
CA LYS A 124 -0.01 12.62 2.81
C LYS A 124 -1.38 13.16 3.19
N ALA A 125 -2.44 12.71 2.52
CA ALA A 125 -3.80 13.15 2.79
C ALA A 125 -4.22 12.78 4.22
N ALA A 126 -3.90 11.56 4.67
CA ALA A 126 -4.20 11.12 6.03
C ALA A 126 -3.42 11.88 7.11
N ASN A 127 -2.23 12.39 6.79
CA ASN A 127 -1.40 13.18 7.68
C ASN A 127 -1.58 14.71 7.51
N ALA A 128 -2.48 15.14 6.62
CA ALA A 128 -2.75 16.55 6.44
C ALA A 128 -3.40 17.11 7.72
N PRO A 129 -2.97 18.27 8.24
CA PRO A 129 -3.67 18.93 9.33
C PRO A 129 -5.11 19.23 8.90
N ASP A 130 -6.07 19.09 9.83
CA ASP A 130 -7.53 19.15 9.65
C ASP A 130 -8.11 20.36 8.86
N GLU A 131 -7.28 21.32 8.41
CA GLU A 131 -7.73 22.47 7.62
C GLU A 131 -7.98 22.18 6.13
N ASP A 132 -7.53 21.04 5.59
CA ASP A 132 -7.69 20.64 4.16
C ASP A 132 -8.29 19.22 3.99
N ASN A 133 -8.99 18.69 5.01
CA ASN A 133 -9.54 17.33 4.97
C ASN A 133 -10.91 17.29 4.26
N ASP A 134 -10.91 17.63 2.97
CA ASP A 134 -12.12 17.64 2.10
C ASP A 134 -12.65 16.23 1.78
N PHE A 135 -12.06 15.17 2.34
CA PHE A 135 -12.47 13.78 2.08
C PHE A 135 -13.88 13.49 2.61
N TYR A 136 -14.34 14.25 3.60
CA TYR A 136 -15.73 14.25 4.07
C TYR A 136 -16.35 15.62 3.83
N GLY A 137 -16.60 15.95 2.57
CA GLY A 137 -17.71 16.85 2.26
C GLY A 137 -18.99 16.17 2.71
N GLU A 138 -19.44 16.44 3.94
CA GLU A 138 -20.85 16.35 4.29
C GLU A 138 -21.60 17.13 3.20
N ASP A 139 -22.27 16.40 2.30
CA ASP A 139 -23.44 16.95 1.61
C ASP A 139 -24.45 17.25 2.73
N GLU A 140 -24.30 18.41 3.37
CA GLU A 140 -25.38 19.01 4.15
C GLU A 140 -26.52 19.24 3.15
N GLU A 141 -27.48 18.32 3.16
CA GLU A 141 -28.76 18.47 2.51
C GLU A 141 -29.35 19.81 2.96
N GLU A 142 -29.36 20.81 2.06
CA GLU A 142 -30.17 22.01 2.24
C GLU A 142 -31.64 21.55 2.23
N GLU A 143 -32.20 21.29 3.42
CA GLU A 143 -33.64 21.24 3.63
C GLU A 143 -34.20 22.65 3.35
N GLU A 144 -34.60 22.91 2.10
CA GLU A 144 -35.57 23.97 1.80
C GLU A 144 -36.94 23.57 2.35
N ASP A 145 -37.16 23.95 3.60
CA ASP A 145 -38.45 23.95 4.29
C ASP A 145 -39.34 25.04 3.64
N ASP A 146 -40.04 24.71 2.54
CA ASP A 146 -41.12 25.54 1.99
C ASP A 146 -42.46 24.83 2.10
N ASP A 147 -43.02 24.87 3.30
CA ASP A 147 -44.46 24.74 3.51
C ASP A 147 -44.87 25.56 4.75
N GLU A 148 -45.49 26.73 4.54
CA GLU A 148 -46.93 26.91 4.85
C GLU A 148 -47.41 28.37 4.69
N LYS A 149 -48.28 28.55 3.67
CA LYS A 149 -49.56 29.30 3.63
C LYS A 149 -49.62 30.82 3.88
#